data_AF-A6K9W5-F1
#
_entry.id   AF-A6K9W5-F1
#
_cell.length_a   1.000
_cell.length_b   1.000
_cell.length_c   1.000
_cell.angle_alpha   90.00
_cell.angle_beta   90.00
_cell.angle_gamma   90.00
#
_symmetry.space_group_name_H-M   'P 1'
#
loop_
_entity.id
_entity.type
_entity.pdbx_description
1 polymer ?
#
loop_
_entity_poly.entity_id
_entity_poly.type
_entity_poly.pdbx_seq_one_letter_code
_entity_poly.pdbx_strand_id
1 'polypeptide(L)'
;MALAQSARTHGSSAVAQAHWRTGLCPERCRLPAAMAAPAPGLISVFSSPQELGASLAQLVAQRAASCLEGNRGRFALGLSGGSLVSMLARDLPAATAPAGPASFARWTLGFCDERLVPFDHAESTYGLYRVSAAGAHTVRATGAALGHAKSAQPSVETQATGAALGHAESAQPAEETPGSASTPTRGFRDPRGVAGCAVMSIQVQPFGPPSLTHLLSKLPIPDSQVLTIDPALPVEDAAEDYARKLRQAFQGDTVPVFDLLILGVGPDGHTCSLFPGHPLLQEREKIVAPIGDSPKPPPQRVTLTLPVLNAAQSVIFVATGEGKAAVLKRILEDQESALPAAMVQPRTGALCWFLDEAAARLLSVPFEKHSTL
;
A
#
# COMPACT_ATOMS: atom_id res chain seq x y z
N MET A 1 -48.08 -46.47 -59.73
CA MET A 1 -46.92 -45.60 -60.00
C MET A 1 -45.86 -45.84 -58.94
N ALA A 2 -44.64 -46.11 -59.40
CA ALA A 2 -43.41 -46.56 -58.71
C ALA A 2 -43.10 -45.82 -57.38
N LEU A 3 -42.74 -46.49 -56.28
CA LEU A 3 -41.47 -47.17 -55.91
C LEU A 3 -40.30 -46.23 -55.52
N ALA A 4 -39.94 -46.34 -54.24
CA ALA A 4 -38.59 -46.48 -53.65
C ALA A 4 -37.55 -45.34 -53.68
N GLN A 5 -37.03 -45.01 -52.49
CA GLN A 5 -35.64 -45.18 -51.99
C GLN A 5 -35.41 -44.23 -50.79
N SER A 6 -35.50 -44.66 -49.53
CA SER A 6 -34.44 -45.27 -48.69
C SER A 6 -33.06 -44.59 -48.75
N ALA A 7 -32.68 -43.88 -47.68
CA ALA A 7 -31.37 -44.06 -47.05
C ALA A 7 -31.38 -43.58 -45.58
N ARG A 8 -30.81 -44.44 -44.73
CA ARG A 8 -30.52 -44.33 -43.29
C ARG A 8 -29.51 -43.17 -43.07
N THR A 9 -29.39 -42.55 -41.90
CA THR A 9 -28.70 -43.13 -40.73
C THR A 9 -28.90 -42.30 -39.45
N HIS A 10 -28.66 -43.00 -38.34
CA HIS A 10 -28.73 -42.61 -36.94
C HIS A 10 -27.97 -41.34 -36.52
N GLY A 11 -28.45 -40.73 -35.43
CA GLY A 11 -27.68 -39.79 -34.64
C GLY A 11 -28.45 -39.15 -33.48
N SER A 12 -29.05 -39.95 -32.60
CA SER A 12 -29.43 -39.49 -31.26
C SER A 12 -28.18 -39.40 -30.40
N SER A 13 -27.93 -38.25 -29.76
CA SER A 13 -27.00 -38.08 -28.64
C SER A 13 -27.30 -36.73 -28.02
N ALA A 14 -28.16 -36.66 -27.00
CA ALA A 14 -27.77 -36.88 -25.61
C ALA A 14 -26.65 -35.92 -25.17
N VAL A 15 -27.04 -35.06 -24.23
CA VAL A 15 -26.22 -34.20 -23.39
C VAL A 15 -25.02 -35.00 -22.87
N ALA A 16 -23.83 -34.70 -23.38
CA ALA A 16 -22.59 -35.25 -22.89
C ALA A 16 -21.82 -34.13 -22.17
N GLN A 17 -21.77 -34.27 -20.86
CA GLN A 17 -20.80 -33.63 -19.99
C GLN A 17 -19.39 -33.82 -20.59
N ALA A 18 -18.69 -32.72 -20.86
CA ALA A 18 -17.27 -32.75 -21.19
C ALA A 18 -16.49 -32.11 -20.04
N HIS A 19 -16.03 -33.02 -19.20
CA HIS A 19 -14.93 -32.96 -18.23
C HIS A 19 -13.91 -31.82 -18.43
N TRP A 20 -13.75 -31.01 -17.39
CA TRP A 20 -12.57 -30.17 -17.18
C TRP A 20 -11.41 -31.05 -16.68
N ARG A 21 -10.29 -31.05 -17.39
CA ARG A 21 -9.01 -31.61 -16.90
C ARG A 21 -8.03 -30.47 -16.63
N THR A 22 -7.99 -30.10 -15.35
CA THR A 22 -6.83 -29.74 -14.51
C THR A 22 -5.53 -29.27 -15.16
N GLY A 23 -5.14 -28.04 -14.80
CA GLY A 23 -3.77 -27.53 -14.80
C GLY A 23 -3.59 -26.51 -13.66
N LEU A 24 -3.38 -27.01 -12.44
CA LEU A 24 -2.76 -26.38 -11.26
C LEU A 24 -3.07 -24.89 -10.98
N CYS A 25 -4.19 -24.64 -10.30
CA CYS A 25 -4.38 -23.46 -9.46
C CYS A 25 -4.61 -23.96 -8.02
N PRO A 26 -3.86 -23.54 -6.98
CA PRO A 26 -4.11 -24.00 -5.62
C PRO A 26 -5.46 -23.45 -5.14
N GLU A 27 -6.42 -24.36 -4.95
CA GLU A 27 -7.76 -24.04 -4.48
C GLU A 27 -7.75 -23.60 -3.01
N ARG A 28 -7.95 -22.29 -2.78
CA ARG A 28 -8.61 -21.78 -1.57
C ARG A 28 -9.12 -20.34 -1.75
N CYS A 29 -9.82 -20.05 -2.84
CA CYS A 29 -10.55 -18.78 -3.02
C CYS A 29 -11.78 -18.99 -3.93
N ARG A 30 -12.81 -19.66 -3.41
CA ARG A 30 -14.18 -19.55 -3.94
C ARG A 30 -15.11 -19.27 -2.77
N LEU A 31 -15.60 -18.04 -2.65
CA LEU A 31 -16.59 -17.63 -1.66
C LEU A 31 -17.99 -18.03 -2.13
N PRO A 32 -18.82 -18.69 -1.30
CA PRO A 32 -20.22 -18.94 -1.61
C PRO A 32 -21.09 -17.70 -1.37
N ALA A 33 -22.06 -17.50 -2.26
CA ALA A 33 -23.08 -16.46 -2.14
C ALA A 33 -24.20 -16.91 -1.18
N ALA A 34 -24.30 -16.26 -0.01
CA ALA A 34 -25.51 -16.19 0.82
C ALA A 34 -25.36 -15.07 1.85
N MET A 35 -26.46 -14.40 2.19
CA MET A 35 -26.53 -13.20 3.04
C MET A 35 -26.07 -13.46 4.49
N ALA A 36 -24.75 -13.38 4.71
CA ALA A 36 -24.11 -13.37 6.01
C ALA A 36 -23.83 -11.93 6.46
N ALA A 37 -23.80 -11.71 7.78
CA ALA A 37 -23.23 -10.50 8.38
C ALA A 37 -21.82 -10.23 7.78
N PRO A 38 -21.39 -8.95 7.65
CA PRO A 38 -20.12 -8.64 6.99
C PRO A 38 -18.98 -9.40 7.68
N ALA A 39 -18.41 -10.36 6.95
CA ALA A 39 -17.26 -11.11 7.44
C ALA A 39 -16.09 -10.14 7.59
N PRO A 40 -15.29 -10.21 8.67
CA PRO A 40 -14.03 -9.50 8.72
C PRO A 40 -13.25 -9.90 7.46
N GLY A 41 -12.88 -8.92 6.63
CA GLY A 41 -12.16 -9.19 5.39
C GLY A 41 -10.96 -10.11 5.60
N LEU A 42 -10.49 -10.80 4.56
CA LEU A 42 -9.39 -11.77 4.68
C LEU A 42 -8.16 -11.14 5.34
N ILE A 43 -7.74 -11.66 6.49
CA ILE A 43 -6.57 -11.15 7.22
C ILE A 43 -5.35 -12.00 6.88
N SER A 44 -4.33 -11.36 6.30
CA SER A 44 -3.02 -11.95 5.98
C SER A 44 -1.95 -11.26 6.82
N VAL A 45 -1.23 -12.05 7.62
CA VAL A 45 -0.16 -11.60 8.51
C VAL A 45 1.17 -12.08 7.98
N PHE A 46 2.11 -11.15 7.77
CA PHE A 46 3.44 -11.39 7.22
C PHE A 46 4.51 -11.27 8.30
N SER A 47 5.57 -12.09 8.19
CA SER A 47 6.70 -12.07 9.11
C SER A 47 7.45 -10.73 9.14
N SER A 48 7.41 -9.97 8.04
CA SER A 48 8.08 -8.68 7.93
C SER A 48 7.37 -7.69 6.99
N PRO A 49 7.58 -6.36 7.18
CA PRO A 49 7.13 -5.34 6.22
C PRO A 49 7.70 -5.53 4.80
N GLN A 50 8.84 -6.22 4.67
CA GLN A 50 9.46 -6.53 3.38
C GLN A 50 8.66 -7.60 2.63
N GLU A 51 8.36 -8.73 3.28
CA GLU A 51 7.52 -9.79 2.71
C GLU A 51 6.11 -9.31 2.40
N LEU A 52 5.55 -8.46 3.28
CA LEU A 52 4.26 -7.81 3.06
C LEU A 52 4.29 -6.98 1.77
N GLY A 53 5.30 -6.12 1.60
CA GLY A 53 5.40 -5.25 0.42
C GLY A 53 5.57 -6.03 -0.88
N ALA A 54 6.39 -7.07 -0.87
CA ALA A 54 6.56 -7.96 -2.02
C ALA A 54 5.23 -8.64 -2.39
N SER A 55 4.50 -9.15 -1.38
CA SER A 55 3.21 -9.83 -1.58
C SER A 55 2.13 -8.86 -2.07
N LEU A 56 2.08 -7.65 -1.52
CA LEU A 56 1.20 -6.58 -1.99
C LEU A 56 1.46 -6.27 -3.46
N ALA A 57 2.73 -6.06 -3.84
CA ALA A 57 3.11 -5.75 -5.22
C ALA A 57 2.73 -6.88 -6.21
N GLN A 58 2.93 -8.14 -5.83
CA GLN A 58 2.50 -9.29 -6.63
C GLN A 58 0.98 -9.32 -6.81
N LEU A 59 0.23 -9.04 -5.75
CA LEU A 59 -1.23 -8.98 -5.83
C LEU A 59 -1.70 -7.84 -6.74
N VAL A 60 -1.08 -6.66 -6.69
CA VAL A 60 -1.37 -5.56 -7.63
C VAL A 60 -1.12 -6.03 -9.07
N ALA A 61 0.02 -6.64 -9.35
CA ALA A 61 0.36 -7.13 -10.69
C ALA A 61 -0.63 -8.19 -11.20
N GLN A 62 -1.01 -9.15 -10.36
CA GLN A 62 -2.00 -10.19 -10.68
C GLN A 62 -3.39 -9.61 -10.94
N ARG A 63 -3.83 -8.65 -10.13
CA ARG A 63 -5.11 -7.95 -10.32
C ARG A 63 -5.11 -7.14 -11.59
N ALA A 64 -4.02 -6.42 -11.87
CA ALA A 64 -3.87 -5.71 -13.12
C ALA A 64 -3.99 -6.65 -14.32
N ALA A 65 -3.22 -7.75 -14.36
CA ALA A 65 -3.30 -8.73 -15.45
C ALA A 65 -4.73 -9.26 -15.65
N SER A 66 -5.39 -9.66 -14.56
CA SER A 66 -6.77 -10.19 -14.60
C SER A 66 -7.77 -9.16 -15.15
N CYS A 67 -7.68 -7.90 -14.71
CA CYS A 67 -8.58 -6.84 -15.18
C CYS A 67 -8.33 -6.46 -16.64
N LEU A 68 -7.07 -6.51 -17.08
CA LEU A 68 -6.67 -6.20 -18.45
C LEU A 68 -7.08 -7.28 -19.47
N GLU A 69 -7.20 -8.54 -19.04
CA GLU A 69 -7.74 -9.65 -19.83
C GLU A 69 -9.27 -9.73 -19.78
N GLY A 70 -9.88 -9.19 -18.71
CA GLY A 70 -11.33 -9.18 -18.52
C GLY A 70 -12.06 -8.16 -19.41
N ASN A 71 -13.40 -8.22 -19.35
CA ASN A 71 -14.31 -7.43 -20.20
C ASN A 71 -14.12 -5.91 -20.09
N ARG A 72 -13.63 -5.38 -18.96
CA ARG A 72 -13.37 -3.93 -18.81
C ARG A 72 -12.15 -3.48 -19.60
N GLY A 73 -11.19 -4.38 -19.84
CA GLY A 73 -9.95 -4.11 -20.58
C GLY A 73 -9.08 -3.01 -19.98
N ARG A 74 -9.29 -2.61 -18.72
CA ARG A 74 -8.58 -1.54 -18.00
C ARG A 74 -8.34 -1.94 -16.55
N PHE A 75 -7.39 -1.28 -15.89
CA PHE A 75 -7.12 -1.46 -14.46
C PHE A 75 -7.05 -0.11 -13.72
N ALA A 76 -8.00 0.15 -12.83
CA ALA A 76 -8.06 1.35 -12.01
C ALA A 76 -7.54 1.09 -10.58
N LEU A 77 -6.48 1.79 -10.19
CA LEU A 77 -5.80 1.66 -8.91
C LEU A 77 -5.88 2.97 -8.10
N GLY A 78 -6.41 2.89 -6.88
CA GLY A 78 -6.38 3.96 -5.90
C GLY A 78 -5.21 3.83 -4.93
N LEU A 79 -4.44 4.90 -4.78
CA LEU A 79 -3.23 4.97 -3.97
C LEU A 79 -3.43 5.87 -2.75
N SER A 80 -2.88 5.45 -1.60
CA SER A 80 -2.81 6.25 -0.38
C SER A 80 -1.37 6.63 -0.06
N GLY A 81 -1.17 7.67 0.74
CA GLY A 81 0.16 8.12 1.18
C GLY A 81 0.77 7.29 2.32
N GLY A 82 1.71 7.91 3.03
CA GLY A 82 2.40 7.31 4.18
C GLY A 82 3.44 6.26 3.77
N SER A 83 3.60 5.21 4.58
CA SER A 83 4.58 4.13 4.32
C SER A 83 4.27 3.29 3.08
N LEU A 84 3.04 3.37 2.56
CA LEU A 84 2.64 2.71 1.32
C LEU A 84 3.43 3.20 0.11
N VAL A 85 3.82 4.48 0.09
CA VAL A 85 4.60 5.05 -1.02
C VAL A 85 5.93 4.32 -1.17
N SER A 86 6.67 4.17 -0.07
CA SER A 86 7.99 3.52 -0.09
C SER A 86 7.89 2.01 -0.37
N MET A 87 6.87 1.35 0.19
CA MET A 87 6.60 -0.06 -0.05
C MET A 87 6.33 -0.35 -1.53
N LEU A 88 5.41 0.40 -2.14
CA LEU A 88 5.06 0.21 -3.55
C LEU A 88 6.20 0.64 -4.49
N ALA A 89 6.88 1.76 -4.21
CA ALA A 89 8.02 2.22 -5.01
C ALA A 89 9.22 1.26 -5.00
N ARG A 90 9.31 0.40 -3.98
CA ARG A 90 10.32 -0.66 -3.86
C ARG A 90 9.93 -1.88 -4.69
N ASP A 91 8.74 -2.42 -4.49
CA ASP A 91 8.41 -3.79 -4.93
C ASP A 91 7.59 -3.85 -6.23
N LEU A 92 6.74 -2.85 -6.49
CA LEU A 92 5.82 -2.87 -7.63
C LEU A 92 6.49 -2.89 -9.01
N PRO A 93 7.61 -2.16 -9.25
CA PRO A 93 8.30 -2.22 -10.54
C PRO A 93 8.77 -3.63 -10.91
N ALA A 94 9.32 -4.37 -9.95
CA ALA A 94 9.78 -5.74 -10.18
C ALA A 94 8.59 -6.70 -10.41
N ALA A 95 7.51 -6.54 -9.63
CA ALA A 95 6.33 -7.38 -9.76
C ALA A 95 5.59 -7.19 -11.10
N THR A 96 5.64 -5.99 -11.68
CA THR A 96 4.94 -5.66 -12.94
C THR A 96 5.80 -5.80 -14.19
N ALA A 97 7.12 -5.96 -14.05
CA ALA A 97 8.05 -6.13 -15.17
C ALA A 97 7.64 -7.23 -16.19
N PRO A 98 7.11 -8.41 -15.77
CA PRO A 98 6.72 -9.46 -16.72
C PRO A 98 5.57 -9.08 -17.66
N ALA A 99 4.70 -8.14 -17.26
CA ALA A 99 3.55 -7.71 -18.08
C ALA A 99 3.96 -6.80 -19.26
N GLY A 100 5.20 -6.30 -19.26
CA GLY A 100 5.73 -5.40 -20.28
C GLY A 100 5.11 -3.99 -20.24
N PRO A 101 5.71 -3.03 -20.96
CA PRO A 101 5.33 -1.62 -20.89
C PRO A 101 3.94 -1.33 -21.47
N ALA A 102 3.47 -2.13 -22.43
CA ALA A 102 2.18 -1.92 -23.08
C ALA A 102 0.98 -2.13 -22.13
N SER A 103 1.15 -2.90 -21.06
CA SER A 103 0.10 -3.12 -20.07
C SER A 103 -0.32 -1.82 -19.37
N PHE A 104 0.64 -0.90 -19.15
CA PHE A 104 0.44 0.35 -18.43
C PHE A 104 -0.39 1.39 -19.21
N ALA A 105 -0.52 1.25 -20.54
CA ALA A 105 -1.38 2.13 -21.36
C ALA A 105 -2.88 2.01 -21.04
N ARG A 106 -3.27 1.03 -20.21
CA ARG A 106 -4.66 0.77 -19.81
C ARG A 106 -4.85 0.85 -18.30
N TRP A 107 -3.87 1.42 -17.58
CA TRP A 107 -3.97 1.68 -16.15
C TRP A 107 -4.63 3.05 -15.91
N THR A 108 -5.31 3.23 -14.80
CA THR A 108 -5.77 4.54 -14.33
C THR A 108 -5.39 4.64 -12.87
N LEU A 109 -4.58 5.64 -12.53
CA LEU A 109 -4.17 5.89 -11.15
C LEU A 109 -4.98 7.05 -10.58
N GLY A 110 -5.52 6.86 -9.37
CA GLY A 110 -6.11 7.92 -8.56
C GLY A 110 -5.53 7.90 -7.16
N PHE A 111 -5.72 9.00 -6.44
CA PHE A 111 -5.37 9.13 -5.03
C PHE A 111 -6.62 9.03 -4.15
N CYS A 112 -6.51 8.25 -3.07
CA CYS A 112 -7.60 8.04 -2.12
C CYS A 112 -7.86 9.27 -1.25
N ASP A 113 -6.80 10.02 -0.96
CA ASP A 113 -6.83 11.36 -0.40
C ASP A 113 -5.57 12.13 -0.78
N GLU A 114 -5.61 13.45 -0.63
CA GLU A 114 -4.46 14.32 -0.76
C GLU A 114 -4.53 15.48 0.22
N ARG A 115 -3.36 15.91 0.68
CA ARG A 115 -3.17 17.10 1.51
C ARG A 115 -3.01 18.26 0.53
N LEU A 116 -3.80 19.32 0.68
CA LEU A 116 -3.69 20.48 -0.21
C LEU A 116 -2.48 21.32 0.17
N VAL A 117 -1.35 20.84 -0.26
CA VAL A 117 -0.04 21.48 -0.20
C VAL A 117 0.61 21.35 -1.58
N PRO A 118 1.53 22.26 -1.95
CA PRO A 118 2.26 22.17 -3.21
C PRO A 118 2.87 20.77 -3.46
N PHE A 119 2.95 20.34 -4.72
CA PHE A 119 3.43 18.99 -5.06
C PHE A 119 4.92 18.73 -4.78
N ASP A 120 5.70 19.76 -4.45
CA ASP A 120 7.08 19.64 -3.95
C ASP A 120 7.16 19.57 -2.41
N HIS A 121 6.04 19.77 -1.72
CA HIS A 121 5.94 19.63 -0.28
C HIS A 121 6.05 18.15 0.13
N ALA A 122 6.78 17.89 1.23
CA ALA A 122 7.03 16.54 1.74
C ALA A 122 5.76 15.78 2.17
N GLU A 123 4.63 16.48 2.34
CA GLU A 123 3.34 15.89 2.73
C GLU A 123 2.37 15.66 1.56
N SER A 124 2.72 16.06 0.33
CA SER A 124 1.93 15.73 -0.86
C SER A 124 2.10 14.25 -1.22
N THR A 125 1.01 13.51 -1.23
CA THR A 125 0.95 12.11 -1.62
C THR A 125 1.41 11.94 -3.06
N TYR A 126 0.82 12.68 -4.00
CA TYR A 126 1.25 12.66 -5.41
C TYR A 126 2.71 13.09 -5.55
N GLY A 127 3.12 14.14 -4.84
CA GLY A 127 4.50 14.61 -4.77
C GLY A 127 5.48 13.49 -4.40
N LEU A 128 5.17 12.72 -3.37
CA LEU A 128 5.96 11.58 -2.93
C LEU A 128 5.99 10.42 -3.92
N TYR A 129 4.95 10.23 -4.73
CA TYR A 129 4.94 9.23 -5.81
C TYR A 129 5.71 9.69 -7.07
N ARG A 130 5.81 11.00 -7.30
CA ARG A 130 6.44 11.64 -8.45
C ARG A 130 7.92 11.95 -8.26
N VAL A 131 8.30 12.60 -7.15
CA VAL A 131 9.54 13.38 -7.01
C VAL A 131 10.73 12.53 -6.60
N SER A 132 11.78 12.55 -7.44
CA SER A 132 13.18 12.37 -7.04
C SER A 132 13.64 13.49 -6.17
N ALA A 133 13.86 13.24 -4.87
CA ALA A 133 14.60 14.18 -4.03
C ALA A 133 16.10 14.14 -4.42
N ALA A 134 16.38 14.52 -5.66
CA ALA A 134 17.64 15.05 -6.13
C ALA A 134 17.40 16.55 -6.35
N GLY A 135 17.34 17.31 -5.25
CA GLY A 135 16.99 18.72 -5.33
C GLY A 135 16.92 19.48 -4.00
N ALA A 136 17.42 18.93 -2.89
CA ALA A 136 17.79 19.79 -1.78
C ALA A 136 19.05 20.54 -2.22
N HIS A 137 18.92 21.84 -2.47
CA HIS A 137 20.01 22.75 -2.82
C HIS A 137 21.24 22.46 -1.97
N THR A 138 22.26 21.84 -2.56
CA THR A 138 23.61 21.99 -2.05
C THR A 138 23.96 23.44 -2.34
N VAL A 139 23.83 24.30 -1.33
CA VAL A 139 24.58 25.55 -1.33
C VAL A 139 26.04 25.12 -1.31
N ARG A 140 26.60 24.97 -2.52
CA ARG A 140 28.02 24.79 -2.72
C ARG A 140 28.61 26.15 -2.35
N ALA A 141 29.09 26.27 -1.12
CA ALA A 141 29.93 27.39 -0.73
C ALA A 141 31.17 27.35 -1.63
N THR A 142 31.12 28.06 -2.75
CA THR A 142 32.31 28.43 -3.50
C THR A 142 33.05 29.44 -2.66
N GLY A 143 33.96 28.96 -1.82
CA GLY A 143 34.98 29.78 -1.22
C GLY A 143 35.88 30.33 -2.31
N ALA A 144 35.57 31.54 -2.79
CA ALA A 144 36.52 32.38 -3.48
C ALA A 144 37.31 33.12 -2.40
N ALA A 145 38.55 32.68 -2.16
CA ALA A 145 39.53 33.48 -1.46
C ALA A 145 39.90 34.68 -2.34
N LEU A 146 39.87 35.89 -1.78
CA LEU A 146 40.80 37.00 -2.03
C LEU A 146 40.41 38.21 -1.17
N GLY A 147 41.39 38.79 -0.46
CA GLY A 147 41.33 40.17 0.00
C GLY A 147 41.61 40.40 1.49
N HIS A 148 42.89 40.60 1.83
CA HIS A 148 43.35 41.13 3.11
C HIS A 148 42.83 42.56 3.38
N ALA A 149 42.43 42.87 4.62
CA ALA A 149 42.73 44.17 5.27
C ALA A 149 42.41 44.19 6.79
N LYS A 150 43.49 44.16 7.58
CA LYS A 150 43.80 44.92 8.82
C LYS A 150 42.73 45.19 9.91
N SER A 151 42.99 44.55 11.05
CA SER A 151 43.13 45.09 12.43
C SER A 151 42.10 46.07 13.02
N ALA A 152 41.45 45.65 14.11
CA ALA A 152 41.45 46.34 15.42
C ALA A 152 40.73 45.49 16.50
N GLN A 153 41.45 45.12 17.57
CA GLN A 153 40.92 44.87 18.92
C GLN A 153 40.80 46.23 19.66
N PRO A 154 40.14 46.39 20.84
CA PRO A 154 39.89 45.45 21.94
C PRO A 154 38.40 45.50 22.42
N SER A 155 37.88 44.87 23.49
CA SER A 155 38.38 44.65 24.85
C SER A 155 37.50 43.64 25.61
N VAL A 156 38.11 43.08 26.64
CA VAL A 156 37.64 42.14 27.65
C VAL A 156 36.57 42.76 28.56
N GLU A 157 35.56 41.97 28.98
CA GLU A 157 35.07 42.02 30.35
C GLU A 157 34.45 40.68 30.78
N THR A 158 35.05 40.11 31.82
CA THR A 158 34.66 38.87 32.50
C THR A 158 34.06 39.27 33.83
N GLN A 159 32.88 38.76 34.19
CA GLN A 159 32.47 38.67 35.59
C GLN A 159 31.89 37.30 35.89
N ALA A 160 32.60 36.59 36.76
CA ALA A 160 32.14 35.44 37.50
C ALA A 160 31.81 35.88 38.93
N THR A 161 30.72 35.36 39.49
CA THR A 161 30.51 35.24 40.93
C THR A 161 29.99 33.84 41.21
N GLY A 162 30.73 33.11 42.05
CA GLY A 162 30.42 31.74 42.45
C GLY A 162 29.86 31.61 43.86
N ALA A 163 29.38 30.40 44.15
CA ALA A 163 29.37 29.64 45.42
C ALA A 163 28.51 28.38 45.14
N ALA A 164 29.03 27.14 45.06
CA ALA A 164 29.55 26.27 46.13
C ALA A 164 28.48 26.04 47.23
N LEU A 165 28.08 24.84 47.68
CA LEU A 165 28.74 23.54 47.90
C LEU A 165 27.67 22.41 47.99
N GLY A 166 28.09 21.16 47.80
CA GLY A 166 27.30 19.98 48.19
C GLY A 166 27.77 18.65 47.60
N HIS A 167 28.81 18.07 48.21
CA HIS A 167 29.30 16.68 48.15
C HIS A 167 28.20 15.61 48.03
N ALA A 168 28.41 14.35 47.66
CA ALA A 168 29.45 13.49 47.07
C ALA A 168 28.75 12.10 46.97
N GLU A 169 29.17 11.21 46.07
CA GLU A 169 29.72 9.87 46.41
C GLU A 169 29.79 8.98 45.17
N SER A 170 30.92 8.29 45.08
CA SER A 170 31.44 7.42 44.04
C SER A 170 30.97 5.97 44.19
N ALA A 171 30.86 5.21 43.08
CA ALA A 171 31.38 3.83 43.00
C ALA A 171 31.24 3.21 41.59
N GLN A 172 32.39 2.87 41.00
CA GLN A 172 32.69 1.73 40.12
C GLN A 172 34.10 1.24 40.58
N PRO A 173 34.70 0.10 40.16
CA PRO A 173 34.39 -0.78 39.01
C PRO A 173 34.62 -2.31 39.27
N ALA A 174 34.45 -3.16 38.22
CA ALA A 174 35.23 -4.36 37.84
C ALA A 174 34.41 -5.21 36.81
N GLU A 175 34.87 -5.48 35.56
CA GLU A 175 35.73 -6.62 35.10
C GLU A 175 35.10 -8.01 35.42
N GLU A 176 35.00 -9.03 34.56
CA GLU A 176 35.73 -9.54 33.39
C GLU A 176 34.89 -10.64 32.69
N THR A 177 35.03 -10.82 31.38
CA THR A 177 34.74 -12.05 30.58
C THR A 177 35.96 -12.99 30.60
N PRO A 178 35.90 -14.34 30.40
CA PRO A 178 35.55 -14.97 29.11
C PRO A 178 35.04 -16.44 29.15
N GLY A 179 34.66 -17.01 27.99
CA GLY A 179 34.50 -18.47 27.88
C GLY A 179 33.73 -18.99 26.67
N SER A 180 34.46 -19.24 25.58
CA SER A 180 34.06 -19.98 24.38
C SER A 180 33.79 -21.48 24.62
N ALA A 181 32.84 -22.09 23.90
CA ALA A 181 32.97 -23.49 23.45
C ALA A 181 31.98 -23.83 22.32
N SER A 182 32.53 -24.03 21.13
CA SER A 182 31.91 -24.69 19.98
C SER A 182 31.98 -26.23 20.12
N THR A 183 30.96 -26.96 19.65
CA THR A 183 31.05 -28.42 19.45
C THR A 183 30.25 -28.82 18.18
N PRO A 184 30.75 -29.75 17.34
CA PRO A 184 30.31 -29.89 15.96
C PRO A 184 29.21 -30.96 15.80
N THR A 185 28.21 -30.69 14.96
CA THR A 185 27.27 -31.72 14.52
C THR A 185 27.76 -32.41 13.25
N ARG A 186 28.02 -33.69 13.41
CA ARG A 186 28.49 -34.68 12.44
C ARG A 186 27.39 -34.94 11.40
N GLY A 187 27.78 -34.91 10.12
CA GLY A 187 26.88 -35.18 8.99
C GLY A 187 26.37 -36.62 8.96
N PHE A 188 25.10 -36.75 8.61
CA PHE A 188 24.45 -38.01 8.26
C PHE A 188 24.03 -37.94 6.78
N ARG A 189 24.43 -38.95 6.01
CA ARG A 189 24.23 -39.08 4.56
C ARG A 189 23.27 -40.25 4.35
N ASP A 190 22.04 -40.00 3.90
CA ASP A 190 21.15 -41.04 3.33
C ASP A 190 21.18 -40.89 1.78
N PRO A 191 21.55 -41.95 1.03
CA PRO A 191 21.67 -41.93 -0.42
C PRO A 191 20.38 -42.42 -1.09
N ARG A 192 19.47 -41.52 -1.46
CA ARG A 192 18.44 -41.80 -2.48
C ARG A 192 18.25 -40.60 -3.38
N GLY A 193 18.79 -40.72 -4.59
CA GLY A 193 18.61 -39.75 -5.66
C GLY A 193 17.15 -39.69 -6.11
N VAL A 194 16.62 -38.47 -6.15
CA VAL A 194 15.44 -38.12 -6.94
C VAL A 194 15.80 -36.86 -7.70
N ALA A 195 15.61 -36.92 -9.02
CA ALA A 195 15.99 -35.90 -9.98
C ALA A 195 15.37 -34.52 -9.65
N GLY A 196 16.20 -33.48 -9.79
CA GLY A 196 15.91 -32.12 -9.37
C GLY A 196 14.77 -31.47 -10.14
N CYS A 197 13.84 -30.87 -9.39
CA CYS A 197 13.01 -29.78 -9.87
C CYS A 197 13.84 -28.50 -9.76
N ALA A 198 14.05 -27.78 -10.86
CA ALA A 198 14.80 -26.54 -10.86
C ALA A 198 14.05 -25.49 -10.02
N VAL A 199 14.50 -25.28 -8.80
CA VAL A 199 14.15 -24.12 -7.99
C VAL A 199 14.84 -22.94 -8.66
N MET A 200 14.08 -22.05 -9.31
CA MET A 200 14.59 -20.73 -9.66
C MET A 200 14.85 -20.01 -8.34
N SER A 201 16.08 -20.10 -7.87
CA SER A 201 16.62 -19.29 -6.79
C SER A 201 16.59 -17.84 -7.26
N ILE A 202 15.60 -17.08 -6.80
CA ILE A 202 15.61 -15.63 -6.90
C ILE A 202 16.78 -15.16 -6.02
N GLN A 203 17.92 -14.86 -6.65
CA GLN A 203 19.02 -14.22 -5.97
C GLN A 203 18.59 -12.81 -5.58
N VAL A 204 18.24 -12.63 -4.31
CA VAL A 204 18.06 -11.31 -3.71
C VAL A 204 19.44 -10.67 -3.63
N GLN A 205 19.70 -9.72 -4.54
CA GLN A 205 20.88 -8.88 -4.50
C GLN A 205 20.83 -7.99 -3.24
N PRO A 206 21.97 -7.76 -2.54
CA PRO A 206 21.99 -6.82 -1.42
C PRO A 206 21.87 -5.39 -1.97
N PHE A 207 20.91 -4.61 -1.48
CA PHE A 207 20.70 -3.23 -1.92
C PHE A 207 21.07 -2.22 -0.84
N GLY A 208 21.70 -1.13 -1.31
CA GLY A 208 22.21 0.00 -0.54
C GLY A 208 21.14 0.92 0.06
N PRO A 209 21.53 2.14 0.49
CA PRO A 209 20.72 3.02 1.35
C PRO A 209 19.35 3.36 0.73
N PRO A 210 18.34 3.74 1.54
CA PRO A 210 16.96 3.91 1.10
C PRO A 210 16.89 4.85 -0.10
N SER A 211 16.69 4.24 -1.27
CA SER A 211 16.62 4.94 -2.54
C SER A 211 15.34 5.77 -2.56
N LEU A 212 15.49 7.00 -3.00
CA LEU A 212 14.44 7.97 -3.27
C LEU A 212 13.20 7.30 -3.90
N THR A 213 12.02 7.55 -3.33
CA THR A 213 10.76 6.86 -3.64
C THR A 213 10.10 7.42 -4.89
N HIS A 214 10.32 6.83 -6.06
CA HIS A 214 9.65 7.23 -7.32
C HIS A 214 8.97 6.03 -7.93
N LEU A 215 7.69 5.84 -7.65
CA LEU A 215 6.96 4.80 -8.35
C LEU A 215 6.68 5.22 -9.79
N LEU A 216 6.22 6.47 -9.99
CA LEU A 216 5.75 6.93 -11.29
C LEU A 216 6.87 7.08 -12.32
N SER A 217 8.12 7.29 -11.92
CA SER A 217 9.25 7.28 -12.88
C SER A 217 9.75 5.88 -13.24
N LYS A 218 9.34 4.85 -12.47
CA LYS A 218 9.73 3.45 -12.70
C LYS A 218 8.67 2.66 -13.48
N LEU A 219 7.44 3.16 -13.54
CA LEU A 219 6.33 2.56 -14.28
C LEU A 219 6.01 3.44 -15.51
N PRO A 220 5.96 2.90 -16.73
CA PRO A 220 5.68 3.68 -17.94
C PRO A 220 4.17 3.97 -18.10
N ILE A 221 3.56 4.59 -17.07
CA ILE A 221 2.17 5.03 -17.06
C ILE A 221 2.12 6.45 -17.64
N PRO A 222 1.35 6.71 -18.70
CA PRO A 222 1.19 8.06 -19.24
C PRO A 222 0.61 9.04 -18.21
N ASP A 223 1.11 10.27 -18.16
CA ASP A 223 0.64 11.31 -17.21
C ASP A 223 -0.87 11.55 -17.28
N SER A 224 -1.46 11.46 -18.49
CA SER A 224 -2.91 11.57 -18.70
C SER A 224 -3.76 10.52 -17.97
N GLN A 225 -3.14 9.42 -17.54
CA GLN A 225 -3.77 8.34 -16.80
C GLN A 225 -3.55 8.46 -15.28
N VAL A 226 -2.82 9.48 -14.82
CA VAL A 226 -2.59 9.77 -13.40
C VAL A 226 -3.48 10.95 -13.00
N LEU A 227 -4.57 10.65 -12.31
CA LEU A 227 -5.56 11.64 -11.89
C LEU A 227 -5.10 12.32 -10.60
N THR A 228 -4.63 13.56 -10.71
CA THR A 228 -4.14 14.35 -9.57
C THR A 228 -5.23 15.25 -8.99
N ILE A 229 -5.13 15.49 -7.68
CA ILE A 229 -5.87 16.54 -6.97
C ILE A 229 -5.02 17.81 -7.06
N ASP A 230 -5.59 18.91 -7.57
CA ASP A 230 -4.84 20.14 -7.83
C ASP A 230 -4.70 20.99 -6.54
N PRO A 231 -3.48 21.15 -5.99
CA PRO A 231 -3.26 21.90 -4.76
C PRO A 231 -3.28 23.42 -4.97
N ALA A 232 -3.34 23.91 -6.21
CA ALA A 232 -3.46 25.32 -6.51
C ALA A 232 -4.90 25.84 -6.37
N LEU A 233 -5.88 24.94 -6.30
CA LEU A 233 -7.29 25.28 -6.16
C LEU A 233 -7.69 25.36 -4.67
N PRO A 234 -8.68 26.22 -4.31
CA PRO A 234 -9.37 26.14 -3.03
C PRO A 234 -9.91 24.73 -2.75
N VAL A 235 -10.08 24.36 -1.47
CA VAL A 235 -10.35 22.96 -1.11
C VAL A 235 -11.65 22.42 -1.70
N GLU A 236 -12.69 23.24 -1.76
CA GLU A 236 -13.97 22.92 -2.41
C GLU A 236 -13.78 22.69 -3.92
N ASP A 237 -13.11 23.62 -4.60
CA ASP A 237 -12.88 23.57 -6.04
C ASP A 237 -11.98 22.38 -6.42
N ALA A 238 -10.96 22.08 -5.61
CA ALA A 238 -10.09 20.93 -5.79
C ALA A 238 -10.85 19.60 -5.69
N ALA A 239 -11.81 19.50 -4.77
CA ALA A 239 -12.66 18.34 -4.63
C ALA A 239 -13.61 18.17 -5.83
N GLU A 240 -14.21 19.25 -6.33
CA GLU A 240 -15.07 19.24 -7.51
C GLU A 240 -14.31 18.89 -8.79
N ASP A 241 -13.13 19.49 -8.97
CA ASP A 241 -12.21 19.20 -10.06
C ASP A 241 -11.83 17.71 -10.08
N TYR A 242 -11.46 17.16 -8.92
CA TYR A 242 -11.10 15.76 -8.81
C TYR A 242 -12.30 14.82 -9.05
N ALA A 243 -13.48 15.16 -8.52
CA ALA A 243 -14.71 14.43 -8.82
C ALA A 243 -15.01 14.40 -10.33
N ARG A 244 -14.82 15.52 -11.03
CA ARG A 244 -15.01 15.61 -12.48
C ARG A 244 -14.00 14.76 -13.24
N LYS A 245 -12.71 14.81 -12.88
CA LYS A 245 -11.65 13.95 -13.45
C LYS A 245 -11.98 12.46 -13.29
N LEU A 246 -12.44 12.05 -12.10
CA LEU A 246 -12.88 10.68 -11.85
C LEU A 246 -14.07 10.31 -12.73
N ARG A 247 -15.16 11.11 -12.77
CA ARG A 247 -16.31 10.80 -13.64
C ARG A 247 -15.90 10.65 -15.10
N GLN A 248 -15.01 11.49 -15.62
CA GLN A 248 -14.52 11.40 -16.98
C GLN A 248 -13.74 10.11 -17.23
N ALA A 249 -12.81 9.75 -16.33
CA ALA A 249 -12.01 8.53 -16.46
C ALA A 249 -12.85 7.24 -16.34
N PHE A 250 -13.93 7.29 -15.55
CA PHE A 250 -14.88 6.19 -15.36
C PHE A 250 -16.11 6.30 -16.29
N GLN A 251 -15.99 7.01 -17.43
CA GLN A 251 -16.99 7.04 -18.50
C GLN A 251 -18.39 7.49 -18.07
N GLY A 252 -18.48 8.36 -17.06
CA GLY A 252 -19.73 8.93 -16.57
C GLY A 252 -20.47 8.07 -15.55
N ASP A 253 -19.87 6.98 -15.04
CA ASP A 253 -20.42 6.21 -13.93
C ASP A 253 -20.74 7.15 -12.75
N THR A 254 -21.96 7.02 -12.18
CA THR A 254 -22.41 7.85 -11.06
C THR A 254 -21.48 7.74 -9.85
N VAL A 255 -20.96 6.53 -9.60
CA VAL A 255 -19.94 6.24 -8.58
C VAL A 255 -18.80 5.47 -9.24
N PRO A 256 -17.56 5.98 -9.19
CA PRO A 256 -16.41 5.29 -9.79
C PRO A 256 -16.13 3.98 -9.03
N VAL A 257 -16.04 2.87 -9.77
CA VAL A 257 -15.71 1.55 -9.23
C VAL A 257 -14.26 1.21 -9.53
N PHE A 258 -13.38 1.46 -8.56
CA PHE A 258 -11.97 1.07 -8.66
C PHE A 258 -11.82 -0.46 -8.66
N ASP A 259 -10.86 -0.97 -9.43
CA ASP A 259 -10.50 -2.39 -9.40
C ASP A 259 -9.79 -2.74 -8.09
N LEU A 260 -8.91 -1.84 -7.63
CA LEU A 260 -8.19 -1.98 -6.37
C LEU A 260 -7.98 -0.63 -5.68
N LEU A 261 -8.31 -0.56 -4.39
CA LEU A 261 -7.89 0.53 -3.50
C LEU A 261 -6.88 -0.01 -2.48
N ILE A 262 -5.74 0.68 -2.35
CA ILE A 262 -4.74 0.38 -1.32
C ILE A 262 -4.80 1.48 -0.27
N LEU A 263 -5.21 1.11 0.94
CA LEU A 263 -5.51 2.02 2.04
C LEU A 263 -4.57 1.81 3.22
N GLY A 264 -4.23 2.91 3.89
CA GLY A 264 -3.56 2.88 5.19
C GLY A 264 -4.55 3.03 6.35
N VAL A 265 -4.09 2.76 7.56
CA VAL A 265 -4.86 3.01 8.80
C VAL A 265 -4.07 3.89 9.75
N GLY A 266 -4.67 4.98 10.20
CA GLY A 266 -4.13 5.84 11.25
C GLY A 266 -4.17 5.21 12.65
N PRO A 267 -3.36 5.68 13.61
CA PRO A 267 -3.38 5.17 14.99
C PRO A 267 -4.73 5.39 15.72
N ASP A 268 -5.53 6.34 15.24
CA ASP A 268 -6.89 6.69 15.64
C ASP A 268 -7.98 5.97 14.81
N GLY A 269 -7.60 5.15 13.83
CA GLY A 269 -8.52 4.37 13.00
C GLY A 269 -9.05 5.11 11.77
N HIS A 270 -8.54 6.32 11.50
CA HIS A 270 -8.82 7.01 10.25
C HIS A 270 -8.26 6.25 9.05
N THR A 271 -8.91 6.41 7.90
CA THR A 271 -8.42 5.99 6.58
C THR A 271 -8.69 7.11 5.59
N CYS A 272 -7.86 7.23 4.54
CA CYS A 272 -7.87 8.41 3.68
C CYS A 272 -7.79 9.67 4.56
N SER A 273 -8.68 10.64 4.36
CA SER A 273 -8.89 11.73 5.31
C SER A 273 -10.26 11.66 6.01
N LEU A 274 -10.78 10.45 6.22
CA LEU A 274 -12.01 10.21 6.98
C LEU A 274 -11.64 9.95 8.45
N PHE A 275 -11.96 10.90 9.34
CA PHE A 275 -11.54 10.87 10.75
C PHE A 275 -12.66 10.48 11.71
N PRO A 276 -12.36 9.81 12.84
CA PRO A 276 -13.36 9.48 13.86
C PRO A 276 -14.11 10.73 14.35
N GLY A 277 -15.44 10.65 14.42
CA GLY A 277 -16.30 11.74 14.90
C GLY A 277 -16.47 12.92 13.94
N HIS A 278 -15.77 12.95 12.81
CA HIS A 278 -15.88 14.05 11.84
C HIS A 278 -17.20 13.95 11.04
N PRO A 279 -17.92 15.08 10.79
CA PRO A 279 -19.20 15.07 10.07
C PRO A 279 -19.15 14.42 8.68
N LEU A 280 -17.98 14.46 8.03
CA LEU A 280 -17.78 13.85 6.72
C LEU A 280 -18.05 12.33 6.70
N LEU A 281 -17.97 11.63 7.84
CA LEU A 281 -18.38 10.22 7.91
C LEU A 281 -19.87 10.00 7.62
N GLN A 282 -20.69 11.05 7.63
CA GLN A 282 -22.11 11.01 7.30
C GLN A 282 -22.42 11.25 5.83
N GLU A 283 -21.42 11.59 4.99
CA GLU A 283 -21.59 11.78 3.55
C GLU A 283 -22.04 10.47 2.86
N ARG A 284 -23.03 10.55 1.97
CA ARG A 284 -23.65 9.41 1.28
C ARG A 284 -23.76 9.57 -0.23
N GLU A 285 -23.59 10.77 -0.75
CA GLU A 285 -23.86 11.13 -2.14
C GLU A 285 -22.61 11.54 -2.90
N LYS A 286 -21.74 12.36 -2.30
CA LYS A 286 -20.53 12.84 -2.99
C LYS A 286 -19.53 11.71 -3.17
N ILE A 287 -18.84 11.68 -4.32
CA ILE A 287 -17.74 10.74 -4.61
C ILE A 287 -16.39 11.21 -4.05
N VAL A 288 -16.23 12.53 -3.94
CA VAL A 288 -15.05 13.22 -3.40
C VAL A 288 -15.56 14.32 -2.50
N ALA A 289 -14.88 14.56 -1.38
CA ALA A 289 -15.23 15.63 -0.46
C ALA A 289 -14.02 16.50 -0.07
N PRO A 290 -14.23 17.81 0.10
CA PRO A 290 -13.28 18.69 0.75
C PRO A 290 -13.31 18.48 2.27
N ILE A 291 -12.18 18.72 2.91
CA ILE A 291 -12.02 18.80 4.37
C ILE A 291 -11.21 20.06 4.65
N GLY A 292 -11.80 21.05 5.30
CA GLY A 292 -11.12 22.29 5.67
C GLY A 292 -10.50 22.28 7.07
N ASP A 293 -10.91 21.33 7.89
CA ASP A 293 -10.73 21.30 9.35
C ASP A 293 -10.22 19.93 9.84
N SER A 294 -9.34 19.28 9.06
CA SER A 294 -8.74 18.01 9.46
C SER A 294 -8.13 18.12 10.87
N PRO A 295 -8.44 17.18 11.79
CA PRO A 295 -7.90 17.17 13.14
C PRO A 295 -6.38 16.88 13.17
N LYS A 296 -5.79 16.57 12.01
CA LYS A 296 -4.35 16.39 11.82
C LYS A 296 -3.82 17.36 10.77
N PRO A 297 -2.68 18.03 11.00
CA PRO A 297 -2.08 18.90 9.99
C PRO A 297 -1.65 18.10 8.75
N PRO A 298 -1.63 18.72 7.56
CA PRO A 298 -2.28 19.99 7.21
C PRO A 298 -3.82 19.89 7.28
N PRO A 299 -4.52 21.00 7.62
CA PRO A 299 -5.95 20.99 7.86
C PRO A 299 -6.78 20.79 6.57
N GLN A 300 -6.29 21.30 5.44
CA GLN A 300 -6.99 21.22 4.16
C GLN A 300 -6.63 19.95 3.39
N ARG A 301 -7.64 19.16 3.06
CA ARG A 301 -7.51 17.87 2.39
C ARG A 301 -8.66 17.61 1.44
N VAL A 302 -8.44 16.76 0.44
CA VAL A 302 -9.47 16.23 -0.45
C VAL A 302 -9.45 14.71 -0.31
N THR A 303 -10.60 14.07 -0.20
CA THR A 303 -10.69 12.62 0.05
C THR A 303 -11.77 11.95 -0.78
N LEU A 304 -11.54 10.70 -1.15
CA LEU A 304 -12.62 9.79 -1.51
C LEU A 304 -13.52 9.55 -0.29
N THR A 305 -14.81 9.43 -0.54
CA THR A 305 -15.83 9.23 0.50
C THR A 305 -16.14 7.74 0.67
N LEU A 306 -16.82 7.38 1.77
CA LEU A 306 -17.26 6.00 2.03
C LEU A 306 -18.07 5.39 0.87
N PRO A 307 -18.99 6.11 0.17
CA PRO A 307 -19.61 5.61 -1.05
C PRO A 307 -18.64 5.04 -2.09
N VAL A 308 -17.51 5.71 -2.37
CA VAL A 308 -16.52 5.23 -3.34
C VAL A 308 -15.70 4.07 -2.77
N LEU A 309 -15.24 4.18 -1.51
CA LEU A 309 -14.47 3.11 -0.88
C LEU A 309 -15.26 1.80 -0.83
N ASN A 310 -16.57 1.88 -0.55
CA ASN A 310 -17.46 0.73 -0.46
C ASN A 310 -18.03 0.26 -1.81
N ALA A 311 -17.76 0.99 -2.90
CA ALA A 311 -18.09 0.59 -4.27
C ALA A 311 -16.94 -0.16 -4.97
N ALA A 312 -15.71 -0.09 -4.44
CA ALA A 312 -14.55 -0.73 -5.05
C ALA A 312 -14.69 -2.26 -5.14
N GLN A 313 -14.11 -2.86 -6.20
CA GLN A 313 -14.08 -4.32 -6.37
C GLN A 313 -13.14 -5.01 -5.39
N SER A 314 -12.09 -4.33 -4.96
CA SER A 314 -11.19 -4.82 -3.92
C SER A 314 -10.61 -3.65 -3.13
N VAL A 315 -10.60 -3.80 -1.81
CA VAL A 315 -9.93 -2.89 -0.88
C VAL A 315 -8.91 -3.69 -0.08
N ILE A 316 -7.68 -3.19 -0.03
CA ILE A 316 -6.62 -3.75 0.79
C ILE A 316 -6.20 -2.69 1.79
N PHE A 317 -6.40 -2.97 3.07
CA PHE A 317 -5.76 -2.22 4.14
C PHE A 317 -4.37 -2.77 4.39
N VAL A 318 -3.40 -1.87 4.54
CA VAL A 318 -2.02 -2.20 4.89
C VAL A 318 -1.63 -1.49 6.17
N ALA A 319 -1.12 -2.25 7.14
CA ALA A 319 -0.64 -1.70 8.40
C ALA A 319 0.54 -2.49 8.95
N THR A 320 1.59 -1.77 9.34
CA THR A 320 2.83 -2.35 9.87
C THR A 320 3.22 -1.69 11.18
N GLY A 321 3.82 -2.46 12.08
CA GLY A 321 4.38 -2.01 13.35
C GLY A 321 3.41 -2.06 14.53
N GLU A 322 3.99 -2.23 15.72
CA GLU A 322 3.27 -2.42 16.99
C GLU A 322 2.29 -1.29 17.32
N GLY A 323 2.60 -0.04 16.93
CA GLY A 323 1.72 1.11 17.14
C GLY A 323 0.34 0.99 16.48
N LYS A 324 0.12 0.00 15.61
CA LYS A 324 -1.18 -0.29 14.98
C LYS A 324 -1.98 -1.37 15.71
N ALA A 325 -1.38 -2.14 16.61
CA ALA A 325 -2.02 -3.34 17.13
C ALA A 325 -3.31 -3.07 17.91
N ALA A 326 -3.31 -2.05 18.76
CA ALA A 326 -4.49 -1.70 19.55
C ALA A 326 -5.66 -1.21 18.68
N VAL A 327 -5.37 -0.36 17.68
CA VAL A 327 -6.41 0.16 16.78
C VAL A 327 -6.92 -0.91 15.83
N LEU A 328 -6.06 -1.81 15.34
CA LEU A 328 -6.47 -2.93 14.49
C LEU A 328 -7.37 -3.92 15.23
N LYS A 329 -7.07 -4.21 16.51
CA LYS A 329 -7.97 -5.02 17.35
C LYS A 329 -9.37 -4.38 17.43
N ARG A 330 -9.43 -3.07 17.65
CA ARG A 330 -10.71 -2.31 17.66
C ARG A 330 -11.39 -2.22 16.31
N ILE A 331 -10.68 -2.31 15.20
CA ILE A 331 -11.29 -2.28 13.86
C ILE A 331 -11.83 -3.66 13.47
N LEU A 332 -11.09 -4.71 13.81
CA LEU A 332 -11.33 -6.07 13.30
C LEU A 332 -12.20 -6.92 14.22
N GLU A 333 -12.28 -6.60 15.51
CA GLU A 333 -12.95 -7.46 16.50
C GLU A 333 -14.10 -6.80 17.25
N ASP A 334 -14.17 -5.46 17.22
CA ASP A 334 -15.30 -4.72 17.76
C ASP A 334 -16.34 -4.51 16.66
N GLN A 335 -17.44 -5.26 16.75
CA GLN A 335 -18.52 -5.22 15.75
C GLN A 335 -19.26 -3.88 15.73
N GLU A 336 -19.19 -3.11 16.81
CA GLU A 336 -19.83 -1.79 16.95
C GLU A 336 -18.85 -0.64 16.68
N SER A 337 -17.66 -0.94 16.14
CA SER A 337 -16.62 0.03 15.90
C SER A 337 -17.07 1.08 14.88
N ALA A 338 -17.28 2.31 15.37
CA ALA A 338 -17.54 3.48 14.54
C ALA A 338 -16.26 4.09 13.93
N LEU A 339 -15.14 3.34 13.91
CA LEU A 339 -13.89 3.83 13.36
C LEU A 339 -13.97 3.87 11.82
N PRO A 340 -13.44 4.91 11.15
CA PRO A 340 -13.54 5.06 9.71
C PRO A 340 -13.08 3.85 8.90
N ALA A 341 -11.97 3.21 9.30
CA ALA A 341 -11.47 2.00 8.64
C ALA A 341 -12.41 0.78 8.81
N ALA A 342 -13.15 0.67 9.92
CA ALA A 342 -14.15 -0.38 10.12
C ALA A 342 -15.41 -0.17 9.24
N MET A 343 -15.71 1.09 8.91
CA MET A 343 -16.82 1.47 8.03
C MET A 343 -16.57 1.18 6.54
N VAL A 344 -15.33 0.82 6.18
CA VAL A 344 -14.99 0.39 4.81
C VAL A 344 -15.34 -1.09 4.65
N GLN A 345 -16.51 -1.33 4.08
CA GLN A 345 -17.12 -2.63 3.81
C GLN A 345 -17.60 -2.65 2.34
N PRO A 346 -16.72 -3.01 1.39
CA PRO A 346 -17.08 -3.13 -0.03
C PRO A 346 -18.32 -4.00 -0.23
N ARG A 347 -19.36 -3.47 -0.87
CA ARG A 347 -20.68 -4.14 -0.92
C ARG A 347 -20.69 -5.40 -1.78
N THR A 348 -19.99 -5.35 -2.91
CA THR A 348 -19.87 -6.44 -3.89
C THR A 348 -18.43 -6.86 -4.12
N GLY A 349 -17.49 -6.17 -3.47
CA GLY A 349 -16.06 -6.39 -3.59
C GLY A 349 -15.48 -7.25 -2.48
N ALA A 350 -14.16 -7.43 -2.52
CA ALA A 350 -13.41 -8.08 -1.46
C ALA A 350 -12.75 -7.05 -0.54
N LEU A 351 -12.67 -7.37 0.75
CA LEU A 351 -11.88 -6.64 1.73
C LEU A 351 -10.75 -7.55 2.21
N CYS A 352 -9.51 -7.05 2.17
CA CYS A 352 -8.35 -7.75 2.69
C CYS A 352 -7.54 -6.85 3.64
N TRP A 353 -6.90 -7.47 4.62
CA TRP A 353 -6.03 -6.83 5.60
C TRP A 353 -4.63 -7.44 5.51
N PHE A 354 -3.65 -6.63 5.15
CA PHE A 354 -2.24 -7.02 5.05
C PHE A 354 -1.51 -6.39 6.23
N LEU A 355 -1.12 -7.24 7.18
CA LEU A 355 -0.54 -6.83 8.45
C LEU A 355 0.84 -7.45 8.64
N ASP A 356 1.77 -6.80 9.32
CA ASP A 356 2.93 -7.50 9.86
C ASP A 356 2.60 -8.11 11.24
N GLU A 357 3.44 -9.03 11.72
CA GLU A 357 3.25 -9.67 13.03
C GLU A 357 3.11 -8.64 14.16
N ALA A 358 3.89 -7.57 14.11
CA ALA A 358 3.87 -6.51 15.12
C ALA A 358 2.51 -5.79 15.16
N ALA A 359 1.90 -5.49 14.01
CA ALA A 359 0.58 -4.91 13.90
C ALA A 359 -0.54 -5.89 14.27
N ALA A 360 -0.35 -7.20 14.01
CA ALA A 360 -1.34 -8.22 14.30
C ALA A 360 -1.28 -8.78 15.74
N ARG A 361 -0.26 -8.45 16.53
CA ARG A 361 0.05 -9.11 17.82
C ARG A 361 -1.07 -9.13 18.88
N LEU A 362 -2.06 -8.24 18.78
CA LEU A 362 -3.19 -8.18 19.72
C LEU A 362 -4.47 -8.82 19.17
N LEU A 363 -4.45 -9.31 17.92
CA LEU A 363 -5.57 -9.99 17.30
C LEU A 363 -5.76 -11.39 17.90
N SER A 364 -7.02 -11.73 18.09
CA SER A 364 -7.56 -13.02 18.51
C SER A 364 -8.45 -13.66 17.46
N VAL A 365 -8.94 -12.89 16.47
CA VAL A 365 -9.62 -13.41 15.30
C VAL A 365 -8.67 -14.26 14.43
N PRO A 366 -9.18 -15.27 13.71
CA PRO A 366 -8.36 -16.08 12.81
C PRO A 366 -7.74 -15.24 11.69
N PHE A 367 -6.49 -15.53 11.35
CA PHE A 367 -5.78 -14.93 10.23
C PHE A 367 -4.89 -15.96 9.54
N GLU A 368 -4.55 -15.70 8.28
CA GLU A 368 -3.58 -16.49 7.52
C GLU A 368 -2.18 -15.94 7.78
N LYS A 369 -1.28 -16.80 8.28
CA LYS A 369 0.12 -16.45 8.48
C LYS A 369 0.93 -16.82 7.24
N HIS A 370 1.65 -15.84 6.72
CA HIS A 370 2.55 -15.99 5.57
C HIS A 370 3.98 -15.84 6.07
N SER A 371 4.77 -16.90 5.92
CA SER A 371 6.20 -16.94 6.26
C SER A 371 6.94 -17.65 5.13
N THR A 372 8.04 -17.06 4.67
CA THR A 372 8.95 -17.70 3.71
C THR A 372 10.00 -18.63 4.35
N LEU A 373 9.91 -18.90 5.66
CA LEU A 373 10.77 -19.85 6.39
C LEU A 373 10.14 -21.23 6.54
#